data_AF-A0A412AT55-F1
#
_entry.id   AF-A0A412AT55-F1
#
_cell.length_a   1.000
_cell.length_b   1.000
_cell.length_c   1.000
_cell.angle_alpha   90.00
_cell.angle_beta   90.00
_cell.angle_gamma   90.00
#
_symmetry.space_group_name_H-M   'P 1'
#
loop_
_entity.id
_entity.type
_entity.pdbx_description
1 polymer ?
#
loop_
_entity_poly.entity_id
_entity_poly.type
_entity_poly.pdbx_seq_one_letter_code
_entity_poly.pdbx_strand_id
1 'polypeptide(L)' 'MHEKEVRLMKCPECGKEMRNGYLFCSKDGAFSFANEVPGIFENARNAEGFVKITELKPSHRTRVAASICEACKTVIFKY' A
#
# COMPACT_ATOMS: atom_id res chain seq x y z
N MET A 1 -6.09 -13.73 -24.98
CA MET A 1 -5.95 -14.46 -23.71
C MET A 1 -4.62 -14.08 -23.10
N HIS A 2 -4.61 -13.15 -22.15
CA HIS A 2 -3.47 -12.95 -21.26
C HIS A 2 -4.06 -13.11 -19.86
N GLU A 3 -4.18 -14.36 -19.44
CA GLU A 3 -4.24 -14.71 -18.03
C GLU A 3 -3.01 -14.08 -17.40
N LYS A 4 -3.20 -12.87 -16.85
CA LYS A 4 -2.26 -12.30 -15.90
C LYS A 4 -2.32 -13.24 -14.71
N GLU A 5 -1.38 -14.17 -14.72
CA GLU A 5 -0.86 -14.86 -13.55
C GLU A 5 -0.85 -13.81 -12.43
N VAL A 6 -1.85 -13.89 -11.54
CA VAL A 6 -1.76 -13.28 -10.23
C VAL A 6 -0.65 -14.09 -9.58
N ARG A 7 0.60 -13.72 -9.88
CA ARG A 7 1.76 -14.23 -9.18
C ARG A 7 1.43 -13.96 -7.73
N LEU A 8 1.17 -15.03 -6.99
CA LEU A 8 1.11 -15.01 -5.55
C LEU A 8 2.40 -14.34 -5.09
N MET A 9 2.34 -13.03 -4.85
CA MET A 9 3.49 -12.27 -4.43
C MET A 9 3.80 -12.80 -3.04
N LYS A 10 4.92 -13.50 -2.94
CA LYS A 10 5.44 -13.94 -1.65
C LYS A 10 6.35 -12.86 -1.13
N CYS A 11 6.26 -12.60 0.17
CA CYS A 11 7.17 -11.69 0.83
C CYS A 11 8.61 -12.18 0.59
N PRO A 12 9.51 -11.37 -0.01
CA PRO A 12 10.88 -11.81 -0.29
C PRO A 12 11.67 -12.11 0.99
N GLU A 13 11.25 -11.60 2.14
CA GLU A 13 11.92 -11.77 3.43
C GLU A 13 11.45 -13.03 4.20
N CYS A 14 10.16 -13.36 4.13
CA CYS A 14 9.59 -14.44 4.96
C CYS A 14 8.81 -15.51 4.18
N GLY A 15 8.68 -15.38 2.86
CA GLY A 15 8.03 -16.35 1.97
C GLY A 15 6.51 -16.48 2.12
N LYS A 16 5.89 -15.77 3.08
CA LYS A 16 4.43 -15.75 3.27
C LYS A 16 3.72 -15.06 2.11
N GLU A 17 2.48 -15.47 1.87
CA GLU A 17 1.62 -14.85 0.87
C GLU A 17 1.35 -13.38 1.22
N MET A 18 1.52 -12.49 0.26
CA MET A 18 1.19 -11.07 0.39
C MET A 18 -0.27 -10.85 0.04
N ARG A 19 -0.92 -9.95 0.77
CA ARG A 19 -2.29 -9.54 0.48
C ARG A 19 -2.33 -8.48 -0.61
N ASN A 20 -3.27 -8.62 -1.53
CA ASN A 20 -3.58 -7.59 -2.50
C ASN A 20 -4.44 -6.51 -1.85
N GLY A 21 -4.24 -5.27 -2.28
CA GLY A 21 -5.03 -4.13 -1.85
C GLY A 21 -4.45 -2.85 -2.43
N TYR A 22 -4.85 -1.73 -1.85
CA TYR A 22 -4.61 -0.40 -2.39
C TYR A 22 -3.84 0.45 -1.39
N LEU A 23 -2.85 1.17 -1.90
CA LEU A 23 -2.10 2.16 -1.16
C LEU A 23 -2.72 3.54 -1.39
N PHE A 24 -3.07 4.21 -0.30
CA PHE A 24 -3.64 5.55 -0.31
C PHE A 24 -2.70 6.54 0.35
N CYS A 25 -2.71 7.77 -0.16
CA CYS A 25 -2.08 8.91 0.48
C CYS A 25 -3.18 9.88 0.93
N SER A 26 -3.19 10.26 2.20
CA SER A 26 -4.08 11.29 2.70
C SER A 26 -3.62 12.68 2.24
N LYS A 27 -4.52 13.66 2.30
CA LYS A 27 -4.19 15.07 2.03
C LYS A 27 -3.06 15.58 2.95
N ASP A 28 -2.99 15.07 4.16
CA ASP A 28 -1.95 15.38 5.15
C ASP A 28 -0.66 14.57 4.94
N GLY A 29 -0.57 13.83 3.84
CA GLY A 29 0.60 13.07 3.42
C GLY A 29 0.73 11.69 4.04
N ALA A 30 -0.22 11.19 4.84
CA ALA A 30 -0.06 9.86 5.44
C ALA A 30 -0.37 8.74 4.45
N PHE A 31 0.46 7.69 4.46
CA PHE A 31 0.16 6.46 3.73
C PHE A 31 -0.73 5.53 4.56
N SER A 32 -1.64 4.85 3.87
CA SER A 32 -2.51 3.83 4.45
C SER A 32 -2.81 2.75 3.41
N PHE A 33 -3.07 1.53 3.87
CA PHE A 33 -3.44 0.40 3.02
C PHE A 33 -4.86 -0.06 3.33
N ALA A 34 -5.60 -0.51 2.34
CA ALA A 34 -6.87 -1.22 2.54
C ALA A 34 -7.11 -2.25 1.44
N ASN A 35 -7.94 -3.25 1.69
CA ASN A 35 -8.30 -4.27 0.70
C ASN A 35 -9.18 -3.68 -0.41
N GLU A 36 -10.02 -2.70 -0.06
CA GLU A 36 -10.97 -2.05 -0.96
C GLU A 36 -10.68 -0.55 -1.11
N VAL A 37 -11.19 0.02 -2.19
CA VAL A 37 -11.12 1.47 -2.41
C VAL A 37 -12.25 2.14 -1.61
N PRO A 38 -11.94 2.95 -0.58
CA PRO A 38 -12.97 3.72 0.12
C PRO A 38 -13.66 4.67 -0.86
N GLY A 39 -14.96 4.89 -0.69
CA GLY A 39 -15.68 5.87 -1.49
C GLY A 39 -15.05 7.26 -1.41
N ILE A 40 -15.26 8.09 -2.44
CA ILE A 40 -14.65 9.44 -2.57
C ILE A 40 -14.91 10.33 -1.33
N PHE A 41 -16.02 10.09 -0.64
CA PHE A 41 -16.42 10.83 0.57
C PHE A 41 -16.19 10.06 1.87
N GLU A 42 -15.70 8.83 1.80
CA GLU A 42 -15.51 7.95 2.95
C GLU A 42 -14.10 8.03 3.51
N ASN A 43 -14.01 7.96 4.83
CA ASN A 43 -12.72 7.87 5.49
C ASN A 43 -12.11 6.49 5.20
N ALA A 44 -10.88 6.47 4.67
CA ALA A 44 -10.14 5.23 4.41
C ALA A 44 -10.03 4.30 5.64
N ARG A 45 -10.10 4.87 6.86
CA ARG A 45 -10.13 4.11 8.12
C ARG A 45 -11.29 3.12 8.22
N ASN A 46 -12.36 3.36 7.48
CA ASN A 46 -13.55 2.51 7.46
C ASN A 46 -13.48 1.43 6.37
N ALA A 47 -12.48 1.48 5.48
CA ALA A 47 -12.32 0.48 4.43
C ALA A 47 -11.92 -0.88 5.02
N GLU A 48 -12.38 -1.95 4.39
CA GLU A 48 -12.03 -3.30 4.82
C GLU A 48 -10.50 -3.51 4.77
N GLY A 49 -9.95 -4.13 5.82
CA GLY A 49 -8.52 -4.43 5.89
C GLY A 49 -7.64 -3.19 6.05
N PHE A 50 -8.20 -2.07 6.56
CA PHE A 50 -7.43 -0.85 6.80
C PHE A 50 -6.21 -1.10 7.69
N VAL A 51 -5.04 -0.68 7.19
CA VAL A 51 -3.77 -0.65 7.92
C VAL A 51 -3.19 0.74 7.85
N LYS A 52 -2.94 1.33 9.03
CA LYS A 52 -2.22 2.60 9.16
C LYS A 52 -0.72 2.35 8.98
N ILE A 53 -0.15 2.87 7.89
CA ILE A 53 1.28 2.72 7.56
C ILE A 53 2.10 3.83 8.22
N THR A 54 1.63 5.08 8.14
CA THR A 54 2.34 6.22 8.74
C THR A 54 1.42 7.02 9.67
N GLU A 55 2.02 7.71 10.64
CA GLU A 55 1.30 8.66 11.48
C GLU A 55 0.98 9.95 10.73
N LEU A 56 -0.19 10.52 11.05
CA LEU A 56 -0.56 11.86 10.60
C LEU A 56 0.26 12.86 11.43
N LYS A 57 1.12 13.63 10.76
CA LYS A 57 1.87 14.73 11.39
C LYS A 57 1.56 16.02 10.63
N PRO A 58 0.83 16.97 11.22
CA PRO A 58 0.52 18.24 10.58
C PRO A 58 1.81 18.95 10.16
N SER A 59 1.83 19.56 8.98
CA SER A 59 2.95 20.37 8.48
C SER A 59 4.26 19.63 8.20
N HIS A 60 4.27 18.29 8.20
CA HIS A 60 5.44 17.50 7.83
C HIS A 60 5.20 16.70 6.56
N ARG A 61 6.24 16.56 5.73
CA ARG A 61 6.21 15.61 4.60
C ARG A 61 6.41 14.20 5.16
N THR A 62 5.47 13.31 4.88
CA THR A 62 5.67 11.88 5.13
C THR A 62 6.70 11.34 4.16
N ARG A 63 7.66 10.61 4.70
CA ARG A 63 8.68 9.89 3.94
C ARG A 63 8.71 8.45 4.42
N VAL A 64 8.69 7.51 3.47
CA VAL A 64 8.85 6.08 3.73
C VAL A 64 10.01 5.61 2.86
N ALA A 65 10.96 4.88 3.45
CA ALA A 65 12.04 4.29 2.69
C ALA A 65 11.47 3.20 1.77
N ALA A 66 11.81 3.26 0.49
CA ALA A 66 11.32 2.34 -0.52
C ALA A 66 12.45 1.91 -1.44
N SER A 67 12.34 0.69 -1.95
CA SER A 67 13.16 0.11 -3.01
C SER A 67 12.31 -0.03 -4.27
N ILE A 68 12.86 0.34 -5.42
CA ILE A 68 12.18 0.23 -6.72
C ILE A 68 12.95 -0.73 -7.63
N CYS A 69 12.23 -1.65 -8.27
CA CYS A 69 12.74 -2.40 -9.40
C CYS A 69 12.14 -1.80 -10.68
N GLU A 70 12.95 -1.04 -11.43
CA GLU A 70 12.47 -0.32 -12.62
C GLU A 70 12.07 -1.24 -13.78
N ALA A 71 12.69 -2.42 -13.87
CA ALA A 71 12.37 -3.44 -14.87
C ALA A 71 11.01 -4.10 -14.59
N CYS A 72 10.73 -4.43 -13.33
CA CYS A 72 9.47 -5.06 -12.92
C CYS A 72 8.36 -4.05 -12.61
N LYS A 73 8.65 -2.74 -12.64
CA LYS A 73 7.74 -1.66 -12.19
C LYS A 73 7.15 -1.92 -10.80
N THR A 74 7.94 -2.54 -9.93
CA THR A 74 7.53 -2.92 -8.57
C THR A 74 8.20 -1.99 -7.56
N VAL A 75 7.41 -1.49 -6.62
CA VAL A 75 7.90 -0.70 -5.47
C VAL A 75 7.64 -1.51 -4.20
N ILE A 76 8.68 -1.68 -3.39
CA ILE A 76 8.61 -2.33 -2.08
C ILE A 76 9.05 -1.32 -1.05
N PHE A 77 8.22 -1.05 -0.06
CA PHE A 77 8.61 -0.27 1.11
C PHE A 77 8.30 -1.07 2.37
N LYS A 78 9.13 -0.88 3.38
CA LYS A 78 8.92 -1.49 4.70
C LYS A 78 8.26 -0.45 5.59
N TYR A 79 7.18 -0.86 6.26
CA TYR A 79 6.42 -0.04 7.19
C TYR A 79 6.19 -0.78 8.51
#